data_AF-A0AAX6MHM0-F1
#
_entry.id   AF-A0AAX6MHM0-F1
#
_cell.length_a   1.000
_cell.length_b   1.000
_cell.length_c   1.000
_cell.angle_alpha   90.00
_cell.angle_beta   90.00
_cell.angle_gamma   90.00
#
_symmetry.space_group_name_H-M   'P 1'
#
loop_
_entity.id
_entity.type
_entity.pdbx_description
1 polymer ?
#
loop_
_entity_poly.entity_id
_entity_poly.type
_entity_poly.pdbx_seq_one_letter_code
_entity_poly.pdbx_strand_id
1 'polypeptide(L)'
;MWNFKFFALTGLFALGNSLPQYQPSGGDLKPWEVTSLSTFSPSGRPGNSPLAHLWATITNPNSIPAGPGASFEPSTANCIVEWTWYVDEPYGRTVDCTTGGNQTVLSDSTSKWTIEILEADSDHPSPTEDFDVKFTLTTNLTTNGEDYYKVFAGTQHFAIGENMRGTCGGSGVTLTPMTTIVLLEPNGGKYTGAS
;
A
#
# COMPACT_ATOMS: atom_id res chain seq x y z
N MET A 1 -23.45 74.71 -18.71
CA MET A 1 -22.83 73.37 -18.86
C MET A 1 -22.98 72.65 -17.53
N TRP A 2 -23.70 71.53 -17.50
CA TRP A 2 -24.05 70.80 -16.27
C TRP A 2 -22.95 69.82 -15.87
N ASN A 3 -22.56 69.86 -14.59
CA ASN A 3 -21.56 68.99 -13.98
C ASN A 3 -22.26 67.77 -13.35
N PHE A 4 -22.11 66.59 -13.94
CA PHE A 4 -22.57 65.33 -13.36
C PHE A 4 -21.49 64.75 -12.43
N LYS A 5 -21.78 64.67 -11.13
CA LYS A 5 -20.95 63.96 -10.16
C LYS A 5 -21.37 62.49 -10.11
N PHE A 6 -20.44 61.58 -10.40
CA PHE A 6 -20.60 60.14 -10.21
C PHE A 6 -20.57 59.81 -8.71
N PHE A 7 -21.61 59.11 -8.23
CA PHE A 7 -21.64 58.48 -6.92
C PHE A 7 -20.87 57.14 -6.99
N ALA A 8 -19.85 56.99 -6.15
CA ALA A 8 -19.14 55.73 -5.97
C ALA A 8 -20.00 54.76 -5.14
N LEU A 9 -20.28 53.58 -5.68
CA LEU A 9 -20.94 52.48 -4.98
C LEU A 9 -19.99 51.90 -3.92
N THR A 10 -20.42 51.91 -2.67
CA THR A 10 -19.83 51.20 -1.54
C THR A 10 -20.01 49.68 -1.72
N GLY A 11 -18.91 48.95 -1.86
CA GLY A 11 -18.90 47.48 -1.88
C GLY A 11 -19.14 46.89 -0.50
N LEU A 12 -20.07 45.93 -0.41
CA LEU A 12 -20.29 45.09 0.76
C LEU A 12 -19.09 44.15 0.97
N PHE A 13 -18.48 44.21 2.16
CA PHE A 13 -17.53 43.21 2.63
C PHE A 13 -18.30 41.99 3.13
N ALA A 14 -18.18 40.85 2.43
CA ALA A 14 -18.65 39.57 2.92
C ALA A 14 -17.69 39.07 4.01
N LEU A 15 -18.17 39.04 5.26
CA LEU A 15 -17.49 38.34 6.36
C LEU A 15 -17.66 36.83 6.14
N GLY A 16 -16.75 36.25 5.36
CA GLY A 16 -16.60 34.81 5.28
C GLY A 16 -16.04 34.29 6.60
N ASN A 17 -16.88 33.65 7.42
CA ASN A 17 -16.41 32.84 8.53
C ASN A 17 -15.59 31.69 7.93
N SER A 18 -14.27 31.83 7.94
CA SER A 18 -13.37 30.73 7.64
C SER A 18 -13.53 29.70 8.76
N LEU A 19 -14.27 28.63 8.49
CA LEU A 19 -14.22 27.44 9.33
C LEU A 19 -12.74 27.03 9.48
N PRO A 20 -12.29 26.64 10.69
CA PRO A 20 -10.95 26.13 10.86
C PRO A 20 -10.78 24.94 9.91
N GLN A 21 -9.98 25.12 8.85
CA GLN A 21 -9.54 24.00 8.04
C GLN A 21 -8.68 23.14 8.97
N TYR A 22 -9.18 21.96 9.31
CA TYR A 22 -8.35 20.90 9.84
C TYR A 22 -7.30 20.60 8.77
N GLN A 23 -6.13 21.22 8.87
CA GLN A 23 -4.94 20.70 8.23
C GLN A 23 -4.54 19.50 9.10
N PRO A 24 -4.63 18.26 8.59
CA PRO A 24 -3.96 17.16 9.26
C PRO A 24 -2.52 17.64 9.43
N SER A 25 -2.01 17.65 10.67
CA SER A 25 -0.58 17.86 10.86
C SER A 25 0.07 16.73 10.08
N GLY A 26 0.60 17.06 8.90
CA GLY A 26 1.32 16.16 8.02
C GLY A 26 2.64 15.80 8.69
N GLY A 27 2.57 15.12 9.84
CA GLY A 27 3.69 14.35 10.32
C GLY A 27 3.96 13.33 9.23
N ASP A 28 5.19 13.31 8.75
CA ASP A 28 5.62 12.37 7.72
C ASP A 28 5.21 10.96 8.16
N LEU A 29 4.36 10.32 7.35
CA LEU A 29 4.01 8.93 7.59
C LEU A 29 5.31 8.12 7.54
N LYS A 30 5.53 7.30 8.57
CA LYS A 30 6.65 6.36 8.53
C LYS A 30 6.46 5.43 7.34
N PRO A 31 7.52 5.04 6.63
CA PRO A 31 7.40 4.05 5.57
C PRO A 31 6.82 2.73 6.12
N TRP A 32 6.09 2.00 5.28
CA TRP A 32 5.68 0.63 5.59
C TRP A 32 6.88 -0.30 5.59
N GLU A 33 6.80 -1.36 6.37
CA GLU A 33 7.89 -2.31 6.56
C GLU A 33 7.51 -3.66 5.94
N VAL A 34 8.24 -4.07 4.90
CA VAL A 34 8.20 -5.46 4.41
C VAL A 34 9.18 -6.26 5.28
N THR A 35 8.64 -7.00 6.26
CA THR A 35 9.42 -7.71 7.29
C THR A 35 9.83 -9.12 6.88
N SER A 36 9.09 -9.70 5.93
CA SER A 36 9.45 -10.95 5.30
C SER A 36 9.09 -10.89 3.82
N LEU A 37 9.95 -11.44 2.98
CA LEU A 37 9.70 -11.69 1.57
C LEU A 37 10.39 -13.00 1.23
N SER A 38 9.75 -13.88 0.49
CA SER A 38 10.41 -15.04 -0.07
C SER A 38 9.74 -15.47 -1.35
N THR A 39 10.55 -15.95 -2.29
CA THR A 39 10.05 -16.54 -3.53
C THR A 39 10.52 -17.97 -3.63
N PHE A 40 9.71 -18.81 -4.28
CA PHE A 40 10.06 -20.18 -4.61
C PHE A 40 9.71 -20.46 -6.07
N SER A 41 10.67 -21.02 -6.80
CA SER A 41 10.45 -21.59 -8.13
C SER A 41 10.81 -23.09 -8.15
N PRO A 42 9.97 -23.93 -8.76
CA PRO A 42 10.27 -25.36 -8.86
C PRO A 42 11.39 -25.63 -9.87
N SER A 43 12.16 -26.69 -9.62
CA SER A 43 13.27 -27.12 -10.50
C SER A 43 12.85 -27.76 -11.84
N GLY A 44 11.56 -28.06 -12.03
CA GLY A 44 11.04 -28.71 -13.25
C GLY A 44 11.29 -30.20 -13.39
N ARG A 45 11.90 -30.84 -12.39
CA ARG A 45 12.05 -32.29 -12.38
C ARG A 45 10.67 -32.97 -12.28
N PRO A 46 10.41 -34.05 -13.05
CA PRO A 46 9.19 -34.82 -12.94
C PRO A 46 8.90 -35.26 -11.51
N GLY A 47 7.66 -35.06 -11.04
CA GLY A 47 7.21 -35.39 -9.69
C GLY A 47 7.27 -34.24 -8.68
N ASN A 48 7.84 -33.09 -9.03
CA ASN A 48 7.77 -31.88 -8.21
C ASN A 48 6.48 -31.09 -8.47
N SER A 49 6.07 -30.27 -7.50
CA SER A 49 4.97 -29.31 -7.68
C SER A 49 5.30 -28.34 -8.83
N PRO A 50 4.35 -28.04 -9.73
CA PRO A 50 4.54 -27.03 -10.77
C PRO A 50 4.33 -25.60 -10.26
N LEU A 51 3.99 -25.44 -8.98
CA LEU A 51 3.63 -24.16 -8.39
C LEU A 51 4.88 -23.39 -7.96
N ALA A 52 4.89 -22.12 -8.33
CA ALA A 52 5.77 -21.10 -7.79
C ALA A 52 5.00 -20.24 -6.79
N HIS A 53 5.72 -19.66 -5.85
CA HIS A 53 5.13 -18.89 -4.76
C HIS A 53 5.93 -17.61 -4.49
N LEU A 54 5.21 -16.59 -4.04
CA LEU A 54 5.75 -15.43 -3.34
C LEU A 54 5.02 -15.29 -2.01
N TRP A 55 5.76 -15.27 -0.91
CA TRP A 55 5.25 -14.97 0.43
C TRP A 55 5.81 -13.63 0.88
N ALA A 56 4.96 -12.78 1.44
CA ALA A 56 5.38 -11.51 2.00
C ALA A 56 4.62 -11.17 3.29
N THR A 57 5.30 -10.55 4.24
CA THR A 57 4.68 -9.92 5.41
C THR A 57 4.94 -8.42 5.36
N ILE A 58 3.87 -7.63 5.38
CA ILE A 58 3.93 -6.17 5.35
C ILE A 58 3.23 -5.55 6.56
N THR A 59 3.82 -4.49 7.10
CA THR A 59 3.32 -3.75 8.27
C THR A 59 3.21 -2.26 7.95
N ASN A 60 2.04 -1.68 8.18
CA ASN A 60 1.87 -0.24 8.34
C ASN A 60 1.99 0.12 9.82
N PRO A 61 3.06 0.83 10.25
CA PRO A 61 3.25 1.22 11.64
C PRO A 61 2.48 2.49 12.05
N ASN A 62 1.80 3.15 11.10
CA ASN A 62 1.20 4.46 11.33
C ASN A 62 -0.23 4.35 11.84
N SER A 63 -0.56 5.16 12.84
CA SER A 63 -1.93 5.59 13.10
C SER A 63 -2.22 6.76 12.17
N ILE A 64 -3.16 6.58 11.24
CA ILE A 64 -3.42 7.54 10.16
C ILE A 64 -4.66 8.35 10.52
N PRO A 65 -4.60 9.69 10.63
CA PRO A 65 -5.78 10.50 10.92
C PRO A 65 -6.88 10.27 9.87
N ALA A 66 -8.08 9.93 10.31
CA ALA A 66 -9.26 9.75 9.46
C ALA A 66 -10.10 11.05 9.44
N GLY A 67 -10.28 11.66 10.61
CA GLY A 67 -11.05 12.87 10.85
C GLY A 67 -10.86 13.39 12.28
N PRO A 68 -11.65 14.37 12.73
CA PRO A 68 -11.55 14.92 14.09
C PRO A 68 -11.72 13.84 15.17
N GLY A 69 -10.64 13.54 15.90
CA GLY A 69 -10.65 12.52 16.96
C GLY A 69 -10.74 11.07 16.47
N ALA A 70 -10.55 10.83 15.17
CA ALA A 70 -10.66 9.52 14.55
C ALA A 70 -9.38 9.16 13.78
N SER A 71 -8.91 7.93 13.92
CA SER A 71 -7.71 7.43 13.24
C SER A 71 -7.89 5.99 12.76
N PHE A 72 -7.29 5.67 11.62
CA PHE A 72 -7.07 4.30 11.19
C PHE A 72 -5.89 3.72 11.96
N GLU A 73 -6.07 2.53 12.51
CA GLU A 73 -5.06 1.87 13.30
C GLU A 73 -3.92 1.27 12.45
N PRO A 74 -2.72 1.09 13.03
CA PRO A 74 -1.67 0.29 12.43
C PRO A 74 -2.17 -1.11 12.05
N SER A 75 -1.62 -1.69 10.98
CA SER A 75 -2.04 -3.02 10.52
C SER A 75 -0.88 -3.81 9.94
N THR A 76 -1.02 -5.14 9.96
CA THR A 76 -0.05 -6.08 9.39
C THR A 76 -0.79 -7.13 8.59
N ALA A 77 -0.22 -7.54 7.45
CA ALA A 77 -0.79 -8.56 6.60
C ALA A 77 0.25 -9.54 6.09
N ASN A 78 -0.21 -10.77 5.87
CA ASN A 78 0.54 -11.84 5.21
C ASN A 78 -0.07 -12.09 3.84
N CYS A 79 0.76 -11.98 2.81
CA CYS A 79 0.38 -12.09 1.42
C CYS A 79 1.00 -13.35 0.82
N ILE A 80 0.21 -14.11 0.06
CA ILE A 80 0.68 -15.31 -0.66
C ILE A 80 0.20 -15.20 -2.10
N VAL A 81 1.13 -15.18 -3.05
CA VAL A 81 0.85 -15.22 -4.48
C VAL A 81 1.33 -16.57 -5.00
N GLU A 82 0.45 -17.31 -5.68
CA GLU A 82 0.74 -18.64 -6.23
C GLU A 82 0.40 -18.69 -7.72
N TRP A 83 1.29 -19.28 -8.53
CA TRP A 83 1.06 -19.46 -9.96
C TRP A 83 1.74 -20.72 -10.49
N THR A 84 1.34 -21.15 -11.70
CA THR A 84 1.93 -22.32 -12.35
C THR A 84 3.14 -21.88 -13.16
N TRP A 85 4.34 -22.26 -12.73
CA TRP A 85 5.62 -21.73 -13.22
C TRP A 85 5.84 -21.86 -14.74
N TYR A 86 5.29 -22.90 -15.38
CA TYR A 86 5.50 -23.19 -16.80
C TYR A 86 4.37 -22.75 -17.72
N VAL A 87 3.31 -22.14 -17.18
CA VAL A 87 2.09 -21.84 -17.94
C VAL A 87 1.87 -20.34 -18.02
N ASP A 88 1.85 -19.67 -16.86
CA ASP A 88 1.48 -18.26 -16.77
C ASP A 88 2.44 -17.52 -15.84
N GLU A 89 2.70 -16.26 -16.15
CA GLU A 89 3.39 -15.33 -15.25
C GLU A 89 2.38 -14.59 -14.37
N PRO A 90 2.71 -14.27 -13.11
CA PRO A 90 1.77 -13.70 -12.16
C PRO A 90 1.58 -12.18 -12.30
N TYR A 91 2.18 -11.55 -13.31
CA TYR A 91 2.27 -10.10 -13.44
C TYR A 91 0.89 -9.44 -13.59
N GLY A 92 0.71 -8.28 -12.94
CA GLY A 92 -0.51 -7.49 -12.98
C GLY A 92 -1.71 -8.10 -12.24
N ARG A 93 -1.53 -9.25 -11.58
CA ARG A 93 -2.60 -9.92 -10.83
C ARG A 93 -2.60 -9.44 -9.38
N THR A 94 -3.68 -8.77 -8.98
CA THR A 94 -3.92 -8.40 -7.58
C THR A 94 -4.44 -9.60 -6.77
N VAL A 95 -3.84 -9.83 -5.61
CA VAL A 95 -4.23 -10.88 -4.66
C VAL A 95 -4.53 -10.27 -3.30
N ASP A 96 -5.61 -10.72 -2.66
CA ASP A 96 -5.97 -10.31 -1.31
C ASP A 96 -5.02 -10.94 -0.27
N CYS A 97 -4.54 -10.13 0.66
CA CYS A 97 -3.70 -10.60 1.76
C CYS A 97 -4.54 -10.92 2.99
N THR A 98 -4.04 -11.80 3.85
CA THR A 98 -4.65 -12.10 5.14
C THR A 98 -4.12 -11.12 6.19
N THR A 99 -4.97 -10.23 6.68
CA THR A 99 -4.62 -9.30 7.77
C THR A 99 -4.50 -10.06 9.09
N GLY A 100 -3.37 -9.92 9.79
CA GLY A 100 -3.07 -10.62 11.04
C GLY A 100 -3.12 -9.71 12.27
N GLY A 101 -3.84 -10.15 13.31
CA GLY A 101 -3.33 -10.13 14.69
C GLY A 101 -3.48 -8.90 15.58
N ASN A 102 -3.58 -7.67 15.08
CA ASN A 102 -3.60 -6.48 15.96
C ASN A 102 -4.73 -5.48 15.68
N GLN A 103 -5.80 -5.91 15.01
CA GLN A 103 -7.03 -5.11 15.00
C GLN A 103 -7.61 -5.19 16.42
N THR A 104 -7.33 -4.18 17.24
CA THR A 104 -7.92 -4.12 18.58
C THR A 104 -9.44 -4.15 18.41
N VAL A 105 -10.11 -5.06 19.12
CA VAL A 105 -11.57 -5.27 19.09
C VAL A 105 -12.37 -3.99 19.41
N LEU A 106 -11.69 -2.91 19.80
CA LEU A 106 -12.23 -1.63 20.20
C LEU A 106 -12.34 -0.61 19.05
N SER A 107 -11.80 -0.87 17.86
CA SER A 107 -11.91 0.05 16.72
C SER A 107 -12.83 -0.51 15.65
N ASP A 108 -13.80 0.28 15.19
CA ASP A 108 -14.58 0.03 13.97
C ASP A 108 -13.74 0.28 12.69
N SER A 109 -12.43 0.53 12.83
CA SER A 109 -11.52 0.65 11.71
C SER A 109 -11.25 -0.73 11.11
N THR A 110 -11.30 -0.85 9.80
CA THR A 110 -10.96 -2.06 9.02
C THR A 110 -9.80 -1.76 8.09
N SER A 111 -8.91 -2.75 7.91
CA SER A 111 -7.76 -2.66 7.01
C SER A 111 -7.74 -3.87 6.09
N LYS A 112 -7.82 -3.61 4.79
CA LYS A 112 -7.68 -4.60 3.72
C LYS A 112 -6.38 -4.35 2.97
N TRP A 113 -5.57 -5.39 2.85
CA TRP A 113 -4.31 -5.37 2.10
C TRP A 113 -4.43 -6.19 0.83
N THR A 114 -3.81 -5.70 -0.25
CA THR A 114 -3.58 -6.47 -1.47
C THR A 114 -2.12 -6.39 -1.89
N ILE A 115 -1.69 -7.40 -2.64
CA ILE A 115 -0.37 -7.49 -3.26
C ILE A 115 -0.54 -7.70 -4.77
N GLU A 116 0.37 -7.14 -5.55
CA GLU A 116 0.45 -7.28 -6.99
C GLU A 116 1.93 -7.44 -7.37
N ILE A 117 2.26 -8.50 -8.12
CA ILE A 117 3.59 -8.66 -8.71
C ILE A 117 3.57 -7.88 -10.03
N LEU A 118 4.57 -7.04 -10.21
CA LEU A 118 4.77 -6.21 -11.40
C LEU A 118 6.05 -6.66 -12.10
N GLU A 119 6.02 -6.60 -13.43
CA GLU A 119 7.20 -6.83 -14.23
C GLU A 119 8.20 -5.69 -14.00
N ALA A 120 9.46 -6.03 -13.69
CA ALA A 120 10.51 -5.05 -13.48
C ALA A 120 10.91 -4.40 -14.81
N ASP A 121 11.31 -3.13 -14.75
CA ASP A 121 11.96 -2.44 -15.88
C ASP A 121 13.45 -2.83 -15.94
N SER A 122 13.72 -4.09 -16.35
CA SER A 122 15.06 -4.65 -16.44
C SER A 122 15.27 -5.45 -17.74
N ASP A 123 16.52 -5.80 -18.05
CA ASP A 123 16.84 -6.60 -19.24
C ASP A 123 16.33 -8.06 -19.13
N HIS A 124 16.11 -8.55 -17.90
CA HIS A 124 15.77 -9.94 -17.60
C HIS A 124 14.76 -10.04 -16.43
N PRO A 125 13.53 -9.52 -16.58
CA PRO A 125 12.54 -9.56 -15.52
C PRO A 125 12.15 -11.01 -15.21
N SER A 126 11.94 -11.31 -13.93
CA SER A 126 11.60 -12.63 -13.45
C SER A 126 10.75 -12.53 -12.19
N PRO A 127 9.57 -13.18 -12.12
CA PRO A 127 8.64 -13.02 -11.00
C PRO A 127 9.15 -13.63 -9.70
N THR A 128 10.31 -14.31 -9.74
CA THR A 128 11.00 -14.79 -8.55
C THR A 128 12.33 -14.11 -8.29
N GLU A 129 13.01 -13.56 -9.31
CA GLU A 129 14.42 -13.14 -9.23
C GLU A 129 14.66 -11.64 -9.43
N ASP A 130 13.81 -10.97 -10.22
CA ASP A 130 13.93 -9.56 -10.59
C ASP A 130 12.53 -9.01 -10.93
N PHE A 131 11.88 -8.41 -9.93
CA PHE A 131 10.47 -8.02 -10.01
C PHE A 131 10.17 -6.83 -9.11
N ASP A 132 9.09 -6.14 -9.44
CA ASP A 132 8.50 -5.13 -8.58
C ASP A 132 7.32 -5.72 -7.81
N VAL A 133 7.11 -5.30 -6.57
CA VAL A 133 5.91 -5.63 -5.80
C VAL A 133 5.20 -4.36 -5.40
N LYS A 134 3.91 -4.32 -5.69
CA LYS A 134 3.02 -3.26 -5.24
C LYS A 134 2.09 -3.76 -4.15
N PHE A 135 2.10 -3.05 -3.03
CA PHE A 135 1.15 -3.25 -1.95
C PHE A 135 0.12 -2.14 -1.95
N THR A 136 -1.14 -2.49 -1.71
CA THR A 136 -2.22 -1.52 -1.53
C THR A 136 -2.89 -1.74 -0.19
N LEU A 137 -2.99 -0.68 0.61
CA LEU A 137 -3.74 -0.64 1.85
C LEU A 137 -5.03 0.15 1.64
N THR A 138 -6.16 -0.50 1.80
CA THR A 138 -7.47 0.14 1.88
C THR A 138 -7.94 0.11 3.33
N THR A 139 -8.25 1.28 3.88
CA THR A 139 -8.75 1.39 5.25
C THR A 139 -10.08 2.13 5.28
N ASN A 140 -10.99 1.63 6.10
CA ASN A 140 -12.33 2.17 6.30
C ASN A 140 -12.61 2.25 7.80
N LEU A 141 -13.19 3.35 8.27
CA LEU A 141 -13.57 3.57 9.65
C LEU A 141 -14.95 4.25 9.66
N THR A 142 -15.90 3.64 10.34
CA THR A 142 -17.19 4.28 10.65
C THR A 142 -17.16 4.80 12.08
N THR A 143 -17.39 6.08 12.30
CA THR A 143 -17.49 6.66 13.65
C THR A 143 -18.50 7.78 13.70
N ASN A 144 -19.34 7.81 14.74
CA ASN A 144 -20.43 8.79 14.89
C ASN A 144 -21.37 8.88 13.68
N GLY A 145 -21.53 7.78 12.92
CA GLY A 145 -22.35 7.75 11.71
C GLY A 145 -21.68 8.34 10.46
N GLU A 146 -20.41 8.71 10.54
CA GLU A 146 -19.60 9.15 9.40
C GLU A 146 -18.65 8.03 8.97
N ASP A 147 -18.55 7.82 7.66
CA ASP A 147 -17.64 6.85 7.05
C ASP A 147 -16.40 7.54 6.50
N TYR A 148 -15.24 7.06 6.93
CA TYR A 148 -13.94 7.54 6.50
C TYR A 148 -13.25 6.46 5.69
N TYR A 149 -12.78 6.81 4.50
CA TYR A 149 -12.16 5.88 3.57
C TYR A 149 -10.84 6.43 3.03
N LYS A 150 -9.79 5.60 3.01
CA LYS A 150 -8.50 5.91 2.39
C LYS A 150 -7.89 4.71 1.70
N VAL A 151 -7.18 4.98 0.60
CA VAL A 151 -6.38 4.00 -0.13
C VAL A 151 -4.96 4.53 -0.23
N PHE A 152 -4.00 3.68 0.10
CA PHE A 152 -2.57 3.95 -0.01
C PHE A 152 -1.94 2.87 -0.88
N ALA A 153 -0.90 3.22 -1.63
CA ALA A 153 -0.13 2.26 -2.39
C ALA A 153 1.37 2.57 -2.30
N GLY A 154 2.17 1.51 -2.28
CA GLY A 154 3.63 1.58 -2.33
C GLY A 154 4.16 0.47 -3.23
N THR A 155 5.20 0.78 -4.00
CA THR A 155 5.88 -0.17 -4.89
C THR A 155 7.35 -0.29 -4.49
N GLN A 156 7.88 -1.50 -4.52
CA GLN A 156 9.28 -1.78 -4.24
C GLN A 156 9.87 -2.77 -5.23
N HIS A 157 11.07 -2.47 -5.69
CA HIS A 157 11.88 -3.35 -6.53
C HIS A 157 12.62 -4.40 -5.71
N PHE A 158 12.69 -5.62 -6.23
CA PHE A 158 13.38 -6.76 -5.63
C PHE A 158 14.20 -7.52 -6.67
N ALA A 159 15.52 -7.60 -6.47
CA ALA A 159 16.44 -8.24 -7.38
C ALA A 159 17.54 -9.04 -6.66
N ILE A 160 17.93 -10.18 -7.24
CA ILE A 160 19.08 -10.96 -6.76
C ILE A 160 20.37 -10.15 -6.91
N GLY A 161 21.17 -10.12 -5.85
CA GLY A 161 22.45 -9.38 -5.84
C GLY A 161 22.31 -7.93 -5.41
N GLU A 162 21.08 -7.40 -5.36
CA GLU A 162 20.77 -6.12 -4.73
C GLU A 162 20.23 -6.34 -3.32
N ASN A 163 18.92 -6.52 -3.19
CA ASN A 163 18.22 -6.68 -1.93
C ASN A 163 17.69 -8.11 -1.72
N MET A 164 17.92 -9.05 -2.65
CA MET A 164 17.62 -10.48 -2.50
C MET A 164 18.86 -11.37 -2.57
N ARG A 165 18.79 -12.51 -1.87
CA ARG A 165 19.76 -13.61 -1.92
C ARG A 165 19.06 -14.97 -1.99
N GLY A 166 19.74 -15.93 -2.59
CA GLY A 166 19.17 -17.24 -2.86
C GLY A 166 19.91 -18.42 -2.25
N THR A 167 19.18 -19.52 -2.10
CA THR A 167 19.76 -20.87 -1.94
C THR A 167 19.08 -21.82 -2.92
N CYS A 168 19.89 -22.53 -3.70
CA CYS A 168 19.40 -23.55 -4.63
C CYS A 168 19.39 -24.92 -3.94
N GLY A 169 18.23 -25.56 -3.89
CA GLY A 169 18.07 -26.94 -3.42
C GLY A 169 17.70 -27.89 -4.57
N GLY A 170 17.78 -29.20 -4.32
CA GLY A 170 17.42 -30.21 -5.33
C GLY A 170 15.96 -30.17 -5.81
N SER A 171 15.08 -29.48 -5.08
CA SER A 171 13.65 -29.34 -5.42
C SER A 171 13.30 -28.02 -6.08
N GLY A 172 14.15 -26.99 -5.98
CA GLY A 172 13.86 -25.64 -6.49
C GLY A 172 14.80 -24.58 -5.92
N VAL A 173 14.52 -23.33 -6.27
CA VAL A 173 15.24 -22.16 -5.77
C VAL A 173 14.37 -21.45 -4.75
N THR A 174 14.96 -21.08 -3.61
CA THR A 174 14.31 -20.20 -2.63
C THR A 174 15.12 -18.94 -2.47
N LEU A 175 14.47 -17.80 -2.61
CA LEU A 175 15.09 -16.48 -2.46
C LEU A 175 14.47 -15.75 -1.29
N THR A 176 15.28 -14.96 -0.59
CA THR A 176 14.91 -14.19 0.60
C THR A 176 15.66 -12.85 0.56
N PRO A 177 15.15 -11.78 1.18
CA PRO A 177 15.83 -10.51 1.19
C PRO A 177 17.16 -10.60 1.96
N MET A 178 18.16 -9.81 1.54
CA MET A 178 19.45 -9.70 2.23
C MET A 178 19.32 -8.95 3.58
N THR A 179 18.37 -8.02 3.66
CA THR A 179 18.04 -7.24 4.86
C THR A 179 16.55 -7.30 5.15
N THR A 180 16.20 -7.53 6.41
CA THR A 180 14.85 -7.93 6.86
C THR A 180 13.78 -6.85 6.75
N ILE A 181 14.13 -5.57 6.50
CA ILE A 181 13.15 -4.48 6.44
C ILE A 181 13.37 -3.67 5.18
N VAL A 182 12.37 -3.63 4.31
CA VAL A 182 12.30 -2.68 3.20
C VAL A 182 11.22 -1.65 3.48
N LEU A 183 11.59 -0.37 3.30
CA LEU A 183 10.77 0.79 3.63
C LEU A 183 10.00 1.25 2.39
N LEU A 184 8.67 1.26 2.48
CA LEU A 184 7.75 1.63 1.41
C LEU A 184 7.04 2.94 1.74
N GLU A 185 7.26 3.98 0.96
CA GLU A 185 6.56 5.25 1.16
C GLU A 185 5.09 5.14 0.66
N PRO A 186 4.09 5.43 1.51
CA PRO A 186 2.71 5.44 1.07
C PRO A 186 2.45 6.66 0.20
N ASN A 187 2.16 6.46 -1.08
CA ASN A 187 1.71 7.54 -1.95
C ASN A 187 0.29 7.95 -1.57
N GLY A 188 0.09 9.26 -1.36
CA GLY A 188 -1.05 9.85 -0.65
C GLY A 188 -2.44 9.40 -1.12
N GLY A 189 -3.32 9.14 -0.14
CA GLY A 189 -4.68 8.68 -0.40
C GLY A 189 -5.61 9.79 -0.89
N LYS A 190 -6.45 9.47 -1.89
CA LYS A 190 -7.58 10.31 -2.28
C LYS A 190 -8.65 10.23 -1.20
N TYR A 191 -9.06 11.38 -0.67
CA TYR A 191 -10.24 11.48 0.19
C TYR A 191 -11.49 11.47 -0.69
N THR A 192 -12.39 10.52 -0.47
CA THR A 192 -13.76 10.59 -0.96
C THR A 192 -14.66 10.60 0.26
N GLY A 193 -15.01 11.78 0.76
CA GLY A 193 -16.06 11.89 1.77
C GLY A 193 -17.39 11.48 1.13
N ALA A 194 -18.13 10.58 1.76
CA ALA A 194 -19.51 10.32 1.39
C ALA A 194 -20.33 11.57 1.73
N SER A 195 -21.00 12.12 0.71
CA SER A 195 -21.96 13.22 0.80
C SER A 195 -23.34 12.74 1.23
#